data_AF-A0A7C9UYB8-F1
#
_entry.id   AF-A0A7C9UYB8-F1
#
_cell.length_a   1.000
_cell.length_b   1.000
_cell.length_c   1.000
_cell.angle_alpha   90.00
_cell.angle_beta   90.00
_cell.angle_gamma   90.00
#
_symmetry.space_group_name_H-M   'P 1'
#
loop_
_entity.id
_entity.type
_entity.pdbx_description
1 polymer ?
#
loop_
_entity_poly.entity_id
_entity_poly.type
_entity_poly.pdbx_seq_one_letter_code
_entity_poly.pdbx_strand_id
1 'polypeptide(L)'
;MNWHRALALFGLLVLAVGLSGCGESWSWKQKITVEVETPEGVKRASSVIRYGLEHTEGWYVPPEARGAAHYYSGEAVVLEVSPGRYLFALLKGTPSPFPIFFPGEAPVKIASRFESLRAARTVPPKLYPLLVTFGDVTDPTSVQRVDPADLAATFGPGVRLKAITLEITDEPVTEGKVESVLSRSLFQRWASINRQALERNGIKDPYFRTFASNVSRDQFVNR
;
A
#
# COMPACT_ATOMS: atom_id res chain seq x y z
N MET A 1 45.98 18.61 38.18
CA MET A 1 44.79 17.82 37.74
C MET A 1 44.35 18.42 36.41
N ASN A 2 44.64 17.78 35.27
CA ASN A 2 44.49 18.42 33.96
C ASN A 2 43.01 18.45 33.53
N TRP A 3 42.28 19.43 34.07
CA TRP A 3 40.85 19.70 33.87
C TRP A 3 40.44 19.73 32.39
N HIS A 4 41.31 20.21 31.51
CA HIS A 4 41.09 20.23 30.06
C HIS A 4 41.07 18.83 29.41
N ARG A 5 41.77 17.84 29.97
CA ARG A 5 41.73 16.45 29.50
C ARG A 5 40.47 15.71 29.95
N ALA A 6 39.95 16.05 31.14
CA ALA A 6 38.70 15.51 31.65
C ALA A 6 37.47 16.05 30.87
N LEU A 7 37.47 17.34 30.52
CA LEU A 7 36.42 17.95 29.69
C LEU A 7 36.41 17.42 28.26
N ALA A 8 37.57 17.17 27.66
CA ALA A 8 37.66 16.59 26.32
C ALA A 8 37.15 15.14 26.26
N LEU A 9 37.43 14.33 27.30
CA LEU A 9 36.93 12.95 27.41
C LEU A 9 35.42 12.90 27.71
N PHE A 10 34.90 13.86 28.49
CA PHE A 10 33.47 13.97 28.77
C PHE A 10 32.67 14.44 27.54
N GLY A 11 33.22 15.36 26.75
CA GLY A 11 32.63 15.81 25.49
C GLY A 11 32.55 14.71 24.42
N LEU A 12 33.55 13.83 24.36
CA LEU A 12 33.55 12.69 23.42
C LEU A 12 32.58 11.57 23.83
N LEU A 13 32.39 11.35 25.13
CA LEU A 13 31.44 10.36 25.66
C LEU A 13 29.98 10.77 25.42
N VAL A 14 29.67 12.07 25.53
CA VAL A 14 28.32 12.61 25.27
C VAL A 14 27.97 12.58 23.77
N LEU A 15 28.93 12.79 22.88
CA LEU A 15 28.71 12.64 21.43
C LEU A 15 28.48 11.17 20.99
N ALA A 16 29.14 10.21 21.65
CA ALA A 16 28.96 8.78 21.35
C ALA A 16 27.61 8.21 21.81
N VAL A 17 26.98 8.82 22.82
CA VAL A 17 25.66 8.40 23.34
C VAL A 17 24.51 8.86 22.43
N GLY A 18 24.66 10.00 21.72
CA GLY A 18 23.61 10.60 20.90
C GLY A 18 23.19 9.84 19.63
N LEU A 19 23.90 8.77 19.25
CA LEU A 19 23.65 8.01 18.01
C LEU A 19 23.24 6.54 18.24
N SER A 20 22.97 6.13 19.48
CA SER A 20 22.72 4.72 19.82
C SER A 20 21.24 4.28 19.73
N GLY A 21 20.45 4.93 18.88
CA GLY A 21 19.20 4.35 18.39
C GLY A 21 19.51 3.35 17.27
N CYS A 22 19.67 2.07 17.60
CA CYS A 22 19.79 1.02 16.59
C CYS A 22 18.40 0.76 16.00
N GLY A 23 18.16 1.28 14.79
CA GLY A 23 17.02 0.88 13.98
C GLY A 23 17.43 -0.21 12.99
N GLU A 24 16.62 -1.26 12.86
CA GLU A 24 16.75 -2.24 11.80
C GLU A 24 15.77 -1.91 10.67
N SER A 25 16.19 -2.04 9.42
CA SER A 25 15.31 -1.84 8.27
C SER A 25 15.53 -2.92 7.22
N TRP A 26 14.43 -3.36 6.62
CA TRP A 26 14.40 -4.36 5.56
C TRP A 26 13.53 -3.85 4.43
N SER A 27 13.90 -4.18 3.19
CA SER A 27 13.07 -3.89 2.04
C SER A 27 13.17 -4.97 0.97
N TRP A 28 12.04 -5.28 0.36
CA TRP A 28 11.94 -6.20 -0.76
C TRP A 28 10.88 -5.69 -1.74
N LYS A 29 10.75 -6.37 -2.88
CA LYS A 29 9.69 -6.08 -3.85
C LYS A 29 8.71 -7.23 -3.88
N GLN A 30 7.43 -6.90 -4.02
CA GLN A 30 6.38 -7.88 -4.13
C GLN A 30 5.43 -7.52 -5.28
N LYS A 31 5.12 -8.51 -6.11
CA LYS A 31 4.17 -8.41 -7.21
C LYS A 31 2.81 -8.91 -6.76
N ILE A 32 1.81 -8.07 -6.92
CA ILE A 32 0.40 -8.44 -6.74
C ILE A 32 -0.16 -8.69 -8.13
N THR A 33 -0.74 -9.87 -8.33
CA THR A 33 -1.40 -10.25 -9.58
C THR A 33 -2.88 -10.49 -9.30
N VAL A 34 -3.75 -9.84 -10.05
CA VAL A 34 -5.20 -10.01 -9.97
C VAL A 34 -5.67 -10.72 -11.23
N GLU A 35 -6.43 -11.79 -11.05
CA GLU A 35 -7.05 -12.57 -12.13
C GLU A 35 -8.57 -12.55 -11.97
N VAL A 36 -9.26 -12.17 -13.04
CA VAL A 36 -10.72 -12.13 -13.12
C VAL A 36 -11.15 -13.03 -14.27
N GLU A 37 -12.06 -13.96 -14.00
CA GLU A 37 -12.72 -14.73 -15.05
C GLU A 37 -13.87 -13.90 -15.62
N THR A 38 -13.94 -13.80 -16.95
CA THR A 38 -15.03 -13.18 -17.70
C THR A 38 -15.56 -14.15 -18.75
N PRO A 39 -16.74 -13.91 -19.35
CA PRO A 39 -17.25 -14.73 -20.45
C PRO A 39 -16.28 -14.86 -21.65
N GLU A 40 -15.41 -13.88 -21.85
CA GLU A 40 -14.39 -13.86 -22.91
C GLU A 40 -13.07 -14.53 -22.51
N GLY A 41 -12.97 -15.03 -21.28
CA GLY A 41 -11.79 -15.69 -20.73
C GLY A 41 -11.19 -14.99 -19.51
N VAL A 42 -10.04 -15.46 -19.06
CA VAL A 42 -9.38 -14.89 -17.87
C VAL A 42 -8.63 -13.61 -18.24
N LYS A 43 -9.00 -12.50 -17.61
CA LYS A 43 -8.25 -11.24 -17.62
C LYS A 43 -7.27 -11.21 -16.45
N ARG A 44 -6.08 -10.65 -16.67
CA ARG A 44 -5.01 -10.62 -15.66
C ARG A 44 -4.21 -9.32 -15.76
N ALA A 45 -3.90 -8.74 -14.60
CA ALA A 45 -2.96 -7.63 -14.48
C ALA A 45 -2.14 -7.76 -13.20
N SER A 46 -1.01 -7.06 -13.17
CA SER A 46 -0.12 -7.05 -12.01
C SER A 46 0.52 -5.69 -11.78
N SER A 47 0.93 -5.46 -10.54
CA SER A 47 1.76 -4.34 -10.11
C SER A 47 2.79 -4.82 -9.10
N VAL A 48 4.02 -4.35 -9.26
CA VAL A 48 5.12 -4.58 -8.33
C VAL A 48 5.27 -3.37 -7.44
N ILE A 49 5.27 -3.59 -6.13
CA ILE A 49 5.49 -2.56 -5.12
C ILE A 49 6.74 -2.89 -4.32
N ARG A 50 7.44 -1.86 -3.84
CA ARG A 50 8.44 -2.01 -2.77
C ARG A 50 7.70 -2.06 -1.44
N TYR A 51 8.02 -3.05 -0.62
CA TYR A 51 7.59 -3.15 0.77
C TYR A 51 8.80 -2.92 1.66
N GLY A 52 8.60 -2.22 2.77
CA GLY A 52 9.63 -1.99 3.77
C GLY A 52 9.11 -2.21 5.17
N LEU A 53 9.99 -2.68 6.05
CA LEU A 53 9.78 -2.80 7.48
C LEU A 53 10.91 -2.06 8.18
N GLU A 54 10.56 -1.12 9.05
CA GLU A 54 11.48 -0.44 9.97
C GLU A 54 11.12 -0.85 11.39
N HIS A 55 12.15 -1.15 12.19
CA HIS A 55 12.00 -1.50 13.59
C HIS A 55 12.92 -0.61 14.43
N THR A 56 12.31 0.17 15.33
CA THR A 56 13.05 1.07 16.21
C THR A 56 13.00 0.53 17.63
N GLU A 57 14.16 0.24 18.19
CA GLU A 57 14.35 -0.13 19.59
C GLU A 57 15.56 0.60 20.20
N GLY A 58 15.71 0.49 21.52
CA GLY A 58 16.85 1.04 22.24
C GLY A 58 16.45 1.66 23.56
N TRP A 59 17.34 1.57 24.55
CA TRP A 59 17.04 2.01 25.91
C TRP A 59 16.89 3.53 26.03
N TYR A 60 17.49 4.30 25.11
CA TYR A 60 17.34 5.75 25.00
C TYR A 60 16.14 6.19 24.13
N VAL A 61 15.49 5.27 23.41
CA VAL A 61 14.31 5.59 22.59
C VAL A 61 13.09 5.68 23.52
N PRO A 62 12.32 6.78 23.52
CA PRO A 62 11.08 6.88 24.28
C PRO A 62 10.15 5.71 23.97
N PRO A 63 9.44 5.13 24.96
CA PRO A 63 8.56 3.98 24.75
C PRO A 63 7.57 4.15 23.59
N GLU A 64 7.05 5.37 23.40
CA GLU A 64 6.06 5.72 22.38
C GLU A 64 6.64 5.69 20.95
N ALA A 65 7.96 5.80 20.80
CA ALA A 65 8.66 5.79 19.53
C ALA A 65 9.25 4.40 19.17
N ARG A 66 9.05 3.40 20.03
CA ARG A 66 9.48 2.02 19.80
C ARG A 66 8.43 1.25 19.00
N GLY A 67 8.88 0.30 18.19
CA GLY A 67 8.01 -0.63 17.48
C GLY A 67 8.35 -0.76 16.01
N ALA A 68 7.52 -1.54 15.30
CA ALA A 68 7.70 -1.84 13.89
C ALA A 68 6.70 -1.06 13.03
N ALA A 69 7.19 -0.36 12.02
CA ALA A 69 6.40 0.35 11.03
C ALA A 69 6.64 -0.27 9.64
N HIS A 70 5.58 -0.40 8.85
CA HIS A 70 5.70 -0.83 7.46
C HIS A 70 5.39 0.34 6.52
N TYR A 71 6.09 0.37 5.40
CA TYR A 71 5.85 1.34 4.33
C TYR A 71 5.85 0.62 2.98
N TYR A 72 5.25 1.26 1.99
CA TYR A 72 5.19 0.71 0.64
C TYR A 72 5.27 1.82 -0.39
N SER A 73 5.95 1.59 -1.51
CA SER A 73 5.97 2.49 -2.65
C SER A 73 5.74 1.73 -3.96
N GLY A 74 5.03 2.35 -4.89
CA GLY A 74 4.56 1.76 -6.14
C GLY A 74 3.14 2.24 -6.45
N GLU A 75 2.40 1.42 -7.17
CA GLU A 75 1.04 1.75 -7.59
C GLU A 75 0.09 0.54 -7.54
N ALA A 76 -1.21 0.83 -7.49
CA ALA A 76 -2.28 -0.15 -7.49
C ALA A 76 -2.24 -1.04 -8.74
N VAL A 77 -2.76 -2.27 -8.61
CA VAL A 77 -3.02 -3.08 -9.81
C VAL A 77 -4.19 -2.44 -10.56
N VAL A 78 -4.03 -2.25 -11.87
CA VAL A 78 -5.09 -1.78 -12.77
C VAL A 78 -5.39 -2.88 -13.77
N LEU A 79 -6.62 -3.39 -13.73
CA LEU A 79 -7.09 -4.45 -14.62
C LEU A 79 -8.28 -3.95 -15.42
N GLU A 80 -8.14 -3.89 -16.75
CA GLU A 80 -9.29 -3.73 -17.62
C GLU A 80 -10.07 -5.05 -17.68
N VAL A 81 -11.27 -5.08 -17.09
CA VAL A 81 -12.13 -6.26 -17.02
C VAL A 81 -12.92 -6.41 -18.33
N SER A 82 -13.46 -5.30 -18.82
CA SER A 82 -14.12 -5.17 -20.13
C SER A 82 -13.76 -3.79 -20.72
N PRO A 83 -14.01 -3.53 -22.02
CA PRO A 83 -13.61 -2.28 -22.66
C PRO A 83 -14.02 -1.04 -21.86
N GLY A 84 -13.04 -0.25 -21.42
CA GLY A 84 -13.23 0.97 -20.64
C GLY A 84 -13.66 0.78 -19.16
N ARG A 85 -13.71 -0.46 -18.66
CA ARG A 85 -14.15 -0.81 -17.31
C ARG A 85 -13.01 -1.43 -16.53
N TYR A 86 -12.57 -0.74 -15.48
CA TYR A 86 -11.33 -1.07 -14.77
C TYR A 86 -11.58 -1.47 -13.32
N LEU A 87 -10.97 -2.57 -12.90
CA LEU A 87 -10.83 -2.98 -11.51
C LEU A 87 -9.47 -2.53 -10.99
N PHE A 88 -9.47 -1.87 -9.83
CA PHE A 88 -8.27 -1.42 -9.14
C PHE A 88 -8.11 -2.19 -7.82
N ALA A 89 -6.93 -2.75 -7.58
CA ALA A 89 -6.55 -3.27 -6.26
C ALA A 89 -5.63 -2.27 -5.56
N LEU A 90 -6.16 -1.57 -4.56
CA LEU A 90 -5.49 -0.43 -3.92
C LEU A 90 -4.24 -0.85 -3.12
N LEU A 91 -3.29 0.09 -2.98
CA LEU A 91 -2.12 -0.04 -2.13
C LEU A 91 -2.49 -0.08 -0.65
N LYS A 92 -3.46 0.75 -0.25
CA LYS A 92 -3.96 0.76 1.12
C LYS A 92 -4.72 -0.55 1.37
N GLY A 93 -4.27 -1.30 2.37
CA GLY A 93 -4.75 -2.66 2.61
C GLY A 93 -4.10 -3.72 1.73
N THR A 94 -2.98 -3.40 1.06
CA THR A 94 -2.15 -4.39 0.37
C THR A 94 -1.86 -5.60 1.28
N PRO A 95 -1.93 -6.84 0.77
CA PRO A 95 -1.73 -8.03 1.59
C PRO A 95 -0.35 -8.02 2.25
N SER A 96 -0.35 -8.14 3.58
CA SER A 96 0.87 -8.34 4.35
C SER A 96 1.48 -9.71 3.99
N PRO A 97 2.77 -9.78 3.60
CA PRO A 97 3.39 -11.04 3.22
C PRO A 97 3.62 -11.98 4.41
N PHE A 98 3.76 -11.43 5.63
CA PHE A 98 4.04 -12.19 6.85
C PHE A 98 3.04 -13.33 7.11
N PRO A 99 1.72 -13.09 7.24
CA PRO A 99 0.75 -14.17 7.46
C PRO A 99 0.56 -15.10 6.26
N ILE A 100 1.05 -14.75 5.07
CA ILE A 100 0.92 -15.53 3.83
C ILE A 100 2.07 -16.54 3.70
N PHE A 101 3.31 -16.10 3.98
CA PHE A 101 4.50 -16.92 3.80
C PHE A 101 4.99 -17.57 5.10
N PHE A 102 4.82 -16.89 6.25
CA PHE A 102 5.34 -17.31 7.54
C PHE A 102 4.27 -17.11 8.64
N PRO A 103 3.15 -17.84 8.60
CA PRO A 103 2.06 -17.67 9.55
C PRO A 103 2.51 -17.95 10.98
N GLY A 104 2.16 -17.06 11.92
CA GLY A 104 2.49 -17.19 13.35
C GLY A 104 3.87 -16.65 13.75
N GLU A 105 4.70 -16.26 12.78
CA GLU A 105 6.03 -15.70 13.05
C GLU A 105 5.98 -14.19 13.27
N ALA A 106 6.85 -13.70 14.16
CA ALA A 106 6.99 -12.26 14.41
C ALA A 106 7.69 -11.57 13.21
N PRO A 107 7.13 -10.49 12.64
CA PRO A 107 7.67 -9.86 11.43
C PRO A 107 9.17 -9.53 11.47
N VAL A 108 9.63 -8.89 12.54
CA VAL A 108 11.04 -8.48 12.73
C VAL A 108 12.00 -9.68 12.65
N LYS A 109 11.59 -10.87 13.11
CA LYS A 109 12.46 -12.07 13.11
C LYS A 109 12.66 -12.68 11.73
N ILE A 110 11.74 -12.43 10.80
CA ILE A 110 11.72 -13.11 9.50
C ILE A 110 11.82 -12.15 8.31
N ALA A 111 11.84 -10.83 8.54
CA ALA A 111 11.86 -9.81 7.50
C ALA A 111 13.02 -9.99 6.51
N SER A 112 14.23 -10.30 7.00
CA SER A 112 15.42 -10.58 6.17
C SER A 112 15.24 -11.75 5.21
N ARG A 113 14.32 -12.70 5.50
CA ARG A 113 14.05 -13.81 4.58
C ARG A 113 13.40 -13.34 3.28
N PHE A 114 12.64 -12.24 3.31
CA PHE A 114 12.00 -11.72 2.10
C PHE A 114 12.98 -11.09 1.10
N GLU A 115 14.18 -10.71 1.53
CA GLU A 115 15.20 -10.11 0.65
C GLU A 115 15.69 -11.13 -0.40
N SER A 116 15.78 -12.41 -0.01
CA SER A 116 16.23 -13.50 -0.88
C SER A 116 15.11 -14.44 -1.36
N LEU A 117 13.92 -14.40 -0.74
CA LEU A 117 12.80 -15.26 -1.13
C LEU A 117 12.30 -14.92 -2.54
N ARG A 118 12.10 -15.93 -3.39
CA ARG A 118 11.44 -15.80 -4.70
C ARG A 118 10.33 -16.82 -4.81
N ALA A 119 9.16 -16.47 -4.28
CA ALA A 119 8.04 -17.39 -4.18
C ALA A 119 6.71 -16.65 -4.34
N ALA A 120 5.74 -17.36 -4.93
CA ALA A 120 4.37 -16.90 -5.09
C ALA A 120 3.40 -17.71 -4.23
N ARG A 121 2.41 -17.04 -3.66
CA ARG A 121 1.32 -17.63 -2.89
C ARG A 121 0.00 -16.96 -3.21
N THR A 122 -1.07 -17.74 -3.26
CA THR A 122 -2.43 -17.21 -3.34
C THR A 122 -2.75 -16.46 -2.04
N VAL A 123 -3.28 -15.26 -2.18
CA VAL A 123 -3.72 -14.43 -1.06
C VAL A 123 -5.04 -14.99 -0.53
N PRO A 124 -5.18 -15.28 0.77
CA PRO A 124 -6.46 -15.66 1.35
C PRO A 124 -7.47 -14.50 1.28
N PRO A 125 -8.79 -14.76 1.08
CA PRO A 125 -9.80 -13.70 0.93
C PRO A 125 -9.82 -12.65 2.05
N LYS A 126 -9.56 -13.06 3.29
CA LYS A 126 -9.48 -12.18 4.47
C LYS A 126 -8.34 -11.13 4.39
N LEU A 127 -7.39 -11.32 3.49
CA LEU A 127 -6.23 -10.46 3.27
C LEU A 127 -6.28 -9.74 1.91
N TYR A 128 -7.40 -9.82 1.19
CA TYR A 128 -7.52 -9.12 -0.09
C TYR A 128 -7.39 -7.61 0.08
N PRO A 129 -6.70 -6.93 -0.85
CA PRO A 129 -6.69 -5.48 -0.89
C PRO A 129 -8.10 -4.96 -1.17
N LEU A 130 -8.33 -3.69 -0.83
CA LEU A 130 -9.58 -3.05 -1.21
C LEU A 130 -9.67 -2.98 -2.74
N LEU A 131 -10.73 -3.56 -3.28
CA LEU A 131 -11.03 -3.52 -4.70
C LEU A 131 -12.01 -2.39 -4.98
N VAL A 132 -11.72 -1.59 -6.00
CA VAL A 132 -12.58 -0.49 -6.43
C VAL A 132 -12.70 -0.43 -7.96
N THR A 133 -13.76 0.22 -8.43
CA THR A 133 -13.92 0.64 -9.83
C THR A 133 -14.40 2.08 -9.85
N PHE A 134 -14.40 2.69 -11.03
CA PHE A 134 -15.08 3.95 -11.28
C PHE A 134 -16.28 3.70 -12.20
N GLY A 135 -17.40 4.37 -11.92
CA GLY A 135 -18.49 4.47 -12.89
C GLY A 135 -18.07 5.30 -14.11
N ASP A 136 -17.30 6.35 -13.86
CA ASP A 136 -16.64 7.22 -14.85
C ASP A 136 -15.21 7.51 -14.37
N VAL A 137 -14.21 7.03 -15.11
CA VAL A 137 -12.78 7.21 -14.78
C VAL A 137 -12.31 8.67 -14.83
N THR A 138 -13.15 9.59 -15.31
CA THR A 138 -12.91 11.05 -15.32
C THR A 138 -13.63 11.79 -14.18
N ASP A 139 -14.49 11.09 -13.43
CA ASP A 139 -15.18 11.60 -12.25
C ASP A 139 -14.71 10.88 -10.98
N PRO A 140 -13.94 11.55 -10.10
CA PRO A 140 -13.44 10.92 -8.89
C PRO A 140 -14.56 10.52 -7.90
N THR A 141 -15.73 11.15 -7.99
CA THR A 141 -16.85 10.85 -7.09
C THR A 141 -17.61 9.59 -7.48
N SER A 142 -17.35 9.05 -8.68
CA SER A 142 -17.91 7.79 -9.18
C SER A 142 -17.19 6.54 -8.68
N VAL A 143 -16.18 6.70 -7.81
CA VAL A 143 -15.48 5.56 -7.22
C VAL A 143 -16.42 4.73 -6.35
N GLN A 144 -16.37 3.43 -6.53
CA GLN A 144 -17.19 2.48 -5.76
C GLN A 144 -16.38 1.25 -5.39
N ARG A 145 -16.73 0.66 -4.24
CA ARG A 145 -16.16 -0.61 -3.79
C ARG A 145 -16.67 -1.74 -4.68
N VAL A 146 -15.81 -2.73 -4.89
CA VAL A 146 -16.16 -3.99 -5.55
C VAL A 146 -16.08 -5.09 -4.51
N ASP A 147 -17.17 -5.83 -4.33
CA ASP A 147 -17.15 -7.01 -3.45
C ASP A 147 -16.38 -8.14 -4.15
N PRO A 148 -15.24 -8.61 -3.60
CA PRO A 148 -14.48 -9.71 -4.20
C PRO A 148 -15.28 -11.02 -4.36
N ALA A 149 -16.34 -11.21 -3.58
CA ALA A 149 -17.23 -12.38 -3.67
C ALA A 149 -18.32 -12.21 -4.75
N ASP A 150 -18.59 -11.00 -5.24
CA ASP A 150 -19.63 -10.69 -6.22
C ASP A 150 -19.21 -9.57 -7.19
N LEU A 151 -18.22 -9.86 -8.05
CA LEU A 151 -17.85 -8.94 -9.13
C LEU A 151 -18.99 -8.77 -10.15
N ALA A 152 -19.87 -9.76 -10.28
CA ALA A 152 -20.94 -9.76 -11.28
C ALA A 152 -21.94 -8.61 -11.04
N ALA A 153 -22.20 -8.26 -9.77
CA ALA A 153 -22.99 -7.09 -9.41
C ALA A 153 -22.45 -5.77 -10.00
N THR A 154 -21.14 -5.71 -10.26
CA THR A 154 -20.49 -4.50 -10.79
C THR A 154 -20.19 -4.60 -12.29
N PHE A 155 -19.64 -5.72 -12.74
CA PHE A 155 -19.11 -5.90 -14.09
C PHE A 155 -20.02 -6.72 -15.01
N GLY A 156 -21.13 -7.25 -14.49
CA GLY A 156 -22.11 -8.01 -15.25
C GLY A 156 -21.99 -9.53 -15.08
N PRO A 157 -22.98 -10.29 -15.58
CA PRO A 157 -23.05 -11.74 -15.41
C PRO A 157 -21.81 -12.48 -15.92
N GLY A 158 -21.39 -13.52 -15.21
CA GLY A 158 -20.24 -14.35 -15.58
C GLY A 158 -18.87 -13.76 -15.22
N VAL A 159 -18.83 -12.57 -14.60
CA VAL A 159 -17.59 -11.97 -14.11
C VAL A 159 -17.34 -12.33 -12.66
N ARG A 160 -16.20 -12.96 -12.34
CA ARG A 160 -15.82 -13.32 -10.97
C ARG A 160 -14.33 -13.19 -10.71
N LEU A 161 -13.96 -12.85 -9.48
CA LEU A 161 -12.56 -12.87 -9.06
C LEU A 161 -12.08 -14.33 -9.03
N LYS A 162 -11.04 -14.64 -9.80
CA LYS A 162 -10.45 -15.98 -9.87
C LYS A 162 -9.41 -16.17 -8.79
N ALA A 163 -8.46 -15.24 -8.69
CA ALA A 163 -7.40 -15.27 -7.69
C ALA A 163 -6.74 -13.90 -7.52
N ILE A 164 -6.17 -13.70 -6.33
CA ILE A 164 -5.12 -12.69 -6.11
C ILE A 164 -3.88 -13.44 -5.65
N THR A 165 -2.75 -13.18 -6.30
CA THR A 165 -1.47 -13.81 -5.99
C THR A 165 -0.47 -12.76 -5.52
N LEU A 166 0.24 -13.07 -4.44
CA LEU A 166 1.37 -12.28 -3.94
C LEU A 166 2.66 -13.05 -4.23
N GLU A 167 3.59 -12.41 -4.92
CA GLU A 167 4.89 -12.96 -5.27
C GLU A 167 6.00 -12.05 -4.75
N ILE A 168 7.01 -12.62 -4.09
CA ILE A 168 8.24 -11.90 -3.76
C ILE A 168 9.18 -12.00 -4.96
N THR A 169 9.63 -10.87 -5.49
CA THR A 169 10.25 -10.78 -6.82
C THR A 169 11.41 -9.78 -6.87
N ASP A 170 12.25 -9.87 -7.90
CA ASP A 170 13.26 -8.87 -8.25
C ASP A 170 12.80 -7.86 -9.29
N GLU A 171 11.64 -8.09 -9.92
CA GLU A 171 11.07 -7.22 -10.95
C GLU A 171 11.06 -5.75 -10.50
N PRO A 172 11.27 -4.78 -11.40
CA PRO A 172 11.23 -3.37 -11.05
C PRO A 172 9.85 -2.96 -10.51
N VAL A 173 9.82 -1.96 -9.62
CA VAL A 173 8.58 -1.35 -9.14
C VAL A 173 7.80 -0.84 -10.35
N THR A 174 6.50 -1.10 -10.38
CA THR A 174 5.64 -0.69 -11.49
C THR A 174 5.35 0.81 -11.41
N GLU A 175 5.40 1.48 -12.56
CA GLU A 175 5.15 2.91 -12.68
C GLU A 175 4.31 3.22 -13.92
N GLY A 176 3.35 4.15 -13.76
CA GLY A 176 2.63 4.80 -14.85
C GLY A 176 1.37 4.06 -15.34
N LYS A 177 1.08 2.84 -14.87
CA LYS A 177 -0.15 2.11 -15.25
C LYS A 177 -1.40 2.74 -14.66
N VAL A 178 -1.31 3.26 -13.44
CA VAL A 178 -2.42 4.01 -12.86
C VAL A 178 -2.62 5.30 -13.64
N GLU A 179 -1.56 6.09 -13.86
CA GLU A 179 -1.71 7.37 -14.57
C GLU A 179 -2.11 7.23 -16.04
N SER A 180 -1.92 6.07 -16.67
CA SER A 180 -2.44 5.81 -18.02
C SER A 180 -3.97 5.66 -18.06
N VAL A 181 -4.61 5.40 -16.92
CA VAL A 181 -6.08 5.25 -16.81
C VAL A 181 -6.70 6.40 -16.02
N LEU A 182 -6.12 6.74 -14.87
CA LEU A 182 -6.55 7.81 -13.98
C LEU A 182 -5.60 9.00 -14.11
N SER A 183 -6.04 10.05 -14.80
CA SER A 183 -5.20 11.19 -15.09
C SER A 183 -4.74 11.95 -13.83
N ARG A 184 -3.65 12.70 -13.94
CA ARG A 184 -3.24 13.64 -12.87
C ARG A 184 -4.33 14.68 -12.56
N SER A 185 -5.08 15.12 -13.58
CA SER A 185 -6.18 16.08 -13.41
C SER A 185 -7.35 15.49 -12.63
N LEU A 186 -7.61 14.18 -12.72
CA LEU A 186 -8.59 13.49 -11.88
C LEU A 186 -8.25 13.67 -10.39
N PHE A 187 -7.01 13.38 -10.01
CA PHE A 187 -6.58 13.51 -8.62
C PHE A 187 -6.57 14.96 -8.12
N GLN A 188 -6.22 15.92 -8.98
CA GLN A 188 -6.34 17.35 -8.68
C GLN A 188 -7.79 17.76 -8.45
N ARG A 189 -8.72 17.30 -9.29
CA ARG A 189 -10.15 17.52 -9.13
C ARG A 189 -10.66 16.92 -7.83
N TRP A 190 -10.22 15.71 -7.50
CA TRP A 190 -10.59 15.05 -6.24
C TRP A 190 -10.14 15.85 -5.01
N ALA A 191 -8.89 16.34 -5.01
CA ALA A 191 -8.39 17.20 -3.94
C ALA A 191 -9.18 18.52 -3.84
N SER A 192 -9.58 19.11 -4.97
CA SER A 192 -10.43 20.31 -4.99
C SER A 192 -11.81 20.05 -4.40
N ILE A 193 -12.43 18.90 -4.72
CA ILE A 193 -13.75 18.53 -4.18
C ILE A 193 -13.68 18.39 -2.66
N ASN A 194 -12.66 17.69 -2.15
CA ASN A 194 -12.41 17.57 -0.71
C ASN A 194 -12.30 18.94 -0.03
N ARG A 195 -11.49 19.83 -0.61
CA ARG A 195 -11.28 21.18 -0.06
C ARG A 195 -12.57 22.01 -0.05
N GLN A 196 -13.31 22.02 -1.17
CA GLN A 196 -14.57 22.74 -1.28
C GLN A 196 -15.64 22.20 -0.31
N ALA A 197 -15.68 20.89 -0.08
CA ALA A 197 -16.58 20.30 0.91
C ALA A 197 -16.21 20.74 2.34
N LEU A 198 -14.92 20.80 2.68
CA LEU A 198 -14.46 21.34 3.97
C LEU A 198 -14.82 22.82 4.13
N GLU A 199 -14.64 23.63 3.09
CA GLU A 199 -14.99 25.06 3.12
C GLU A 199 -16.50 25.28 3.25
N ARG A 200 -17.31 24.42 2.62
CA ARG A 200 -18.77 24.54 2.62
C ARG A 200 -19.40 24.20 3.98
N ASN A 201 -19.00 23.10 4.61
CA ASN A 201 -19.61 22.65 5.88
C ASN A 201 -18.67 21.84 6.80
N GLY A 202 -17.36 22.01 6.63
CA GLY A 202 -16.35 21.23 7.35
C GLY A 202 -16.55 19.72 7.19
N ILE A 203 -16.17 18.98 8.22
CA ILE A 203 -16.36 17.52 8.27
C ILE A 203 -17.83 17.08 8.28
N LYS A 204 -18.78 18.00 8.48
CA LYS A 204 -20.23 17.71 8.49
C LYS A 204 -20.83 17.71 7.10
N ASP A 205 -20.08 18.10 6.08
CA ASP A 205 -20.54 18.06 4.70
C ASP A 205 -20.97 16.63 4.29
N PRO A 206 -22.13 16.45 3.60
CA PRO A 206 -22.59 15.13 3.16
C PRO A 206 -21.54 14.34 2.36
N TYR A 207 -20.64 15.02 1.66
CA TYR A 207 -19.54 14.39 0.94
C TYR A 207 -18.68 13.49 1.85
N PHE A 208 -18.41 13.89 3.09
CA PHE A 208 -17.59 13.10 4.03
C PHE A 208 -18.27 11.82 4.53
N ARG A 209 -19.54 11.59 4.18
CA ARG A 209 -20.25 10.33 4.42
C ARG A 209 -20.14 9.35 3.24
N THR A 210 -19.61 9.80 2.11
CA THR A 210 -19.49 8.98 0.91
C THR A 210 -18.26 8.08 0.98
N PHE A 211 -18.20 7.06 0.12
CA PHE A 211 -16.97 6.29 -0.04
C PHE A 211 -15.84 7.13 -0.66
N ALA A 212 -16.17 8.01 -1.61
CA ALA A 212 -15.21 8.83 -2.33
C ALA A 212 -14.38 9.76 -1.43
N SER A 213 -14.91 10.22 -0.29
CA SER A 213 -14.15 11.04 0.65
C SER A 213 -13.10 10.26 1.44
N ASN A 214 -13.20 8.93 1.47
CA ASN A 214 -12.26 8.04 2.17
C ASN A 214 -11.17 7.49 1.26
N VAL A 215 -11.19 7.89 -0.01
CA VAL A 215 -10.25 7.46 -1.04
C VAL A 215 -9.44 8.67 -1.50
N SER A 216 -8.16 8.44 -1.74
CA SER A 216 -7.18 9.47 -2.02
C SER A 216 -6.09 8.92 -2.94
N ARG A 217 -5.31 9.81 -3.57
CA ARG A 217 -4.29 9.44 -4.55
C ARG A 217 -3.27 8.44 -3.99
N ASP A 218 -2.86 8.58 -2.74
CA ASP A 218 -1.88 7.71 -2.07
C ASP A 218 -2.32 6.24 -1.98
N GLN A 219 -3.63 5.97 -2.09
CA GLN A 219 -4.14 4.60 -2.14
C GLN A 219 -3.98 3.96 -3.52
N PHE A 220 -3.78 4.77 -4.56
CA PHE A 220 -3.52 4.30 -5.92
C PHE A 220 -2.05 4.40 -6.31
N VAL A 221 -1.34 5.47 -5.91
CA VAL A 221 0.06 5.71 -6.26
C VAL A 221 0.77 6.33 -5.07
N ASN A 222 1.79 5.65 -4.58
CA ASN A 222 2.68 6.14 -3.54
C ASN A 222 4.13 6.10 -4.03
N ARG A 223 4.78 7.26 -4.17
CA ARG A 223 6.14 7.37 -4.70
C ARG A 223 6.97 8.24 -3.78
#